data_AF-A0A7Z7YRU2-F1
#
_entry.id   AF-A0A7Z7YRU2-F1
#
_cell.length_a   1.000
_cell.length_b   1.000
_cell.length_c   1.000
_cell.angle_alpha   90.00
_cell.angle_beta   90.00
_cell.angle_gamma   90.00
#
_symmetry.space_group_name_H-M   'P 1'
#
loop_
_entity.id
_entity.type
_entity.pdbx_description
1 polymer ?
#
loop_
_entity_poly.entity_id
_entity_poly.type
_entity_poly.pdbx_seq_one_letter_code
_entity_poly.pdbx_strand_id
1 'polypeptide(L)'
;KPSGIDTQSIVSNKPVWFKQGQAETLKSLKLNGYMVVIDTGVKGSTKQAVEDVHVLCESDEYMKYIEHIGTLVHSASESIEQHDFHHLADIFNACQEDLRHLTVSHDKIEKLLQIGKEHGAIAGKLTGG
;
A
#
# COMPACT_ATOMS: atom_id res chain seq x y z
N LYS A 1 -3.72 18.47 -5.12
CA LYS A 1 -3.43 18.28 -6.57
C LYS A 1 -3.56 16.79 -6.84
N PRO A 2 -4.36 16.30 -7.81
CA PRO A 2 -4.37 14.87 -8.14
C PRO A 2 -2.95 14.51 -8.58
N SER A 3 -2.38 13.45 -8.02
CA SER A 3 -0.97 13.06 -8.18
C SER A 3 -0.66 12.46 -9.56
N GLY A 4 -1.63 12.35 -10.46
CA GLY A 4 -1.46 11.85 -11.83
C GLY A 4 -1.54 10.32 -11.95
N ILE A 5 -1.52 9.58 -10.84
CA ILE A 5 -1.78 8.14 -10.79
C ILE A 5 -3.22 7.84 -11.24
N ASP A 6 -4.21 8.53 -10.66
CA ASP A 6 -5.64 8.28 -10.94
C ASP A 6 -5.97 8.45 -12.44
N THR A 7 -5.30 9.36 -13.13
CA THR A 7 -5.57 9.62 -14.55
C THR A 7 -4.92 8.57 -15.48
N GLN A 8 -3.83 7.91 -15.07
CA GLN A 8 -3.13 6.93 -15.91
C GLN A 8 -3.52 5.48 -15.63
N SER A 9 -3.86 5.13 -14.38
CA SER A 9 -4.34 3.76 -14.06
C SER A 9 -5.66 3.41 -14.73
N ILE A 10 -6.50 4.40 -15.07
CA ILE A 10 -7.79 4.19 -15.76
C ILE A 10 -7.60 3.78 -17.24
N VAL A 11 -6.44 4.08 -17.84
CA VAL A 11 -6.20 3.86 -19.29
C VAL A 11 -5.51 2.53 -19.58
N SER A 12 -5.00 1.85 -18.55
CA SER A 12 -4.18 0.64 -18.67
C SER A 12 -4.74 -0.48 -17.80
N ASN A 13 -5.26 -1.55 -18.41
CA ASN A 13 -5.61 -2.82 -17.72
C ASN A 13 -4.36 -3.60 -17.22
N LYS A 14 -3.25 -2.91 -16.99
CA LYS A 14 -1.97 -3.48 -16.55
C LYS A 14 -1.49 -2.74 -15.30
N PRO A 15 -0.81 -3.45 -14.38
CA PRO A 15 -0.18 -2.82 -13.22
C PRO A 15 0.86 -1.79 -13.67
N VAL A 16 1.00 -0.73 -12.88
CA VAL A 16 1.86 0.42 -13.20
C VAL A 16 2.77 0.70 -12.01
N TRP A 17 4.06 0.89 -12.30
CA TRP A 17 5.04 1.47 -11.39
C TRP A 17 5.05 2.98 -11.55
N PHE A 18 4.75 3.73 -10.50
CA PHE A 18 4.74 5.19 -10.55
C PHE A 18 5.85 5.77 -9.67
N LYS A 19 6.70 6.60 -10.27
CA LYS A 19 7.79 7.28 -9.58
C LYS A 19 7.93 8.71 -10.09
N GLN A 20 7.77 9.69 -9.19
CA GLN A 20 8.04 11.12 -9.47
C GLN A 20 7.37 11.66 -10.75
N GLY A 21 6.11 11.27 -11.02
CA GLY A 21 5.36 11.72 -12.19
C GLY A 21 5.57 10.88 -13.45
N GLN A 22 6.46 9.88 -13.41
CA GLN A 22 6.66 8.91 -14.48
C GLN A 22 5.94 7.61 -14.13
N ALA A 23 5.35 6.98 -15.14
CA ALA A 23 4.64 5.73 -14.98
C ALA A 23 5.18 4.70 -15.98
N GLU A 24 5.56 3.54 -15.48
CA GLU A 24 6.08 2.42 -16.25
C GLU A 24 5.13 1.23 -16.10
N THR A 25 4.85 0.54 -17.19
CA THR A 25 3.99 -0.65 -17.14
C THR A 25 4.76 -1.84 -16.59
N LEU A 26 4.25 -2.43 -15.52
CA LEU A 26 4.79 -3.68 -14.98
C LEU A 26 4.26 -4.89 -15.76
N LYS A 27 4.95 -6.02 -15.63
CA LYS A 27 4.42 -7.31 -16.09
C LYS A 27 3.07 -7.58 -15.41
N SER A 28 2.16 -8.21 -16.13
CA SER A 28 0.88 -8.64 -15.54
C SER A 28 1.16 -9.51 -14.31
N LEU A 29 0.61 -9.07 -13.19
CA LEU A 29 0.70 -9.77 -11.93
C LEU A 29 -0.08 -11.09 -12.04
N LYS A 30 0.64 -12.21 -12.12
CA LYS A 30 0.05 -13.56 -12.08
C LYS A 30 -0.07 -13.99 -10.63
N LEU A 31 -1.20 -13.63 -10.02
CA LEU A 31 -1.56 -14.08 -8.68
C LEU A 31 -2.26 -15.44 -8.76
N ASN A 32 -1.71 -16.44 -8.06
CA ASN A 32 -2.45 -17.65 -7.72
C ASN A 32 -3.33 -17.40 -6.49
N GLY A 33 -4.19 -16.38 -6.57
CA GLY A 33 -5.00 -15.93 -5.44
C GLY A 33 -5.99 -14.84 -5.82
N TYR A 34 -6.74 -14.37 -4.83
CA TYR A 34 -7.73 -13.32 -4.96
C TYR A 34 -7.35 -12.13 -4.10
N MET A 35 -7.63 -10.93 -4.61
CA MET A 35 -7.59 -9.70 -3.82
C MET A 35 -9.01 -9.28 -3.50
N VAL A 36 -9.32 -9.13 -2.22
CA VAL A 36 -10.62 -8.63 -1.74
C VAL A 36 -10.43 -7.17 -1.35
N VAL A 37 -11.23 -6.27 -1.93
CA VAL A 37 -11.24 -4.84 -1.59
C VAL A 37 -12.42 -4.57 -0.67
N ILE A 38 -12.17 -3.96 0.49
CA ILE A 38 -13.18 -3.68 1.51
C ILE A 38 -13.22 -2.17 1.76
N ASP A 39 -14.39 -1.56 1.55
CA ASP A 39 -14.64 -0.17 1.94
C ASP A 39 -15.02 -0.13 3.43
N THR A 40 -14.29 0.66 4.21
CA THR A 40 -14.59 0.84 5.64
C THR A 40 -15.86 1.65 5.85
N GLY A 41 -16.35 2.38 4.85
CA GLY A 41 -17.47 3.32 4.97
C GLY A 41 -17.15 4.55 5.85
N VAL A 42 -15.89 4.71 6.27
CA VAL A 42 -15.40 5.90 6.98
C VAL A 42 -14.86 6.87 5.94
N LYS A 43 -15.34 8.11 5.93
CA LYS A 43 -14.75 9.15 5.08
C LYS A 43 -13.37 9.52 5.61
N GLY A 44 -12.33 9.03 4.95
CA GLY A 44 -10.97 9.52 5.12
C GLY A 44 -10.84 10.95 4.60
N SER A 45 -9.96 11.73 5.23
CA SER A 45 -9.50 13.01 4.68
C SER A 45 -8.07 12.82 4.18
N THR A 46 -7.91 12.52 2.89
CA THR A 46 -6.60 12.34 2.25
C THR A 46 -5.66 13.49 2.55
N LYS A 47 -6.21 14.71 2.53
CA LYS A 47 -5.43 15.92 2.79
C LYS A 47 -4.89 15.95 4.22
N GLN A 48 -5.74 15.60 5.20
CA GLN A 48 -5.33 15.59 6.61
C GLN A 48 -4.29 14.49 6.86
N ALA A 49 -4.51 13.29 6.34
CA ALA A 49 -3.55 12.18 6.48
C ALA A 49 -2.18 12.54 5.89
N VAL A 50 -2.14 13.22 4.74
CA VAL A 50 -0.87 13.67 4.14
C VAL A 50 -0.20 14.75 4.98
N GLU A 51 -0.95 15.72 5.51
CA GLU A 51 -0.41 16.77 6.38
C GLU A 51 0.14 16.19 7.69
N ASP A 52 -0.57 15.27 8.33
CA ASP A 52 -0.16 14.63 9.58
C ASP A 52 1.13 13.82 9.39
N VAL A 53 1.20 13.01 8.31
CA VAL A 53 2.43 12.27 7.97
C VAL A 53 3.59 13.21 7.70
N HIS A 54 3.36 14.33 7.00
CA HIS A 54 4.41 15.30 6.71
C HIS A 54 5.03 15.87 7.99
N VAL A 55 4.19 16.22 8.98
CA VAL A 55 4.65 16.72 10.28
C VAL A 55 5.38 15.64 11.08
N LEU A 56 4.86 14.41 11.13
CA LEU A 56 5.53 13.29 11.80
C LEU A 56 6.94 13.04 11.24
N CYS A 57 7.05 13.13 9.93
CA CYS A 57 8.28 12.92 9.17
C CYS A 57 9.31 14.05 9.32
N GLU A 58 9.03 15.12 10.07
CA GLU A 58 10.09 16.05 10.49
C GLU A 58 11.04 15.40 11.51
N SER A 59 10.62 14.29 12.14
CA SER A 59 11.45 13.47 13.02
C SER A 59 12.07 12.28 12.26
N ASP A 60 13.37 12.08 12.46
CA ASP A 60 14.11 10.92 11.95
C ASP A 60 13.50 9.58 12.41
N GLU A 61 12.84 9.56 13.57
CA GLU A 61 12.16 8.38 14.09
C GLU A 61 11.05 7.89 13.16
N TYR A 62 10.31 8.81 12.53
CA TYR A 62 9.20 8.47 11.63
C TYR A 62 9.67 8.37 10.18
N MET A 63 10.69 9.14 9.79
CA MET A 63 11.29 9.05 8.47
C MET A 63 11.77 7.65 8.11
N LYS A 64 12.31 6.90 9.08
CA LYS A 64 12.73 5.50 8.86
C LYS A 64 11.60 4.62 8.30
N TYR A 65 10.33 4.87 8.66
CA TYR A 65 9.20 4.12 8.14
C TYR A 65 8.92 4.47 6.68
N ILE A 66 9.06 5.74 6.29
CA ILE A 66 8.97 6.16 4.88
C ILE A 66 10.08 5.54 4.05
N GLU A 67 11.31 5.54 4.57
CA GLU A 67 12.45 4.90 3.91
C GLU A 67 12.24 3.39 3.75
N HIS A 68 11.76 2.73 4.81
CA HIS A 68 11.44 1.30 4.80
C HIS A 68 10.34 0.99 3.78
N ILE A 69 9.24 1.75 3.74
CA ILE A 69 8.22 1.63 2.70
C ILE A 69 8.84 1.77 1.30
N GLY A 70 9.78 2.71 1.11
CA GLY A 70 10.54 2.84 -0.14
C GLY A 70 11.28 1.55 -0.53
N THR A 71 11.95 0.91 0.43
CA THR A 71 12.62 -0.39 0.20
C THR A 71 11.62 -1.51 -0.13
N LEU A 72 10.50 -1.58 0.60
CA LEU A 72 9.44 -2.56 0.40
C LEU A 72 8.81 -2.44 -1.00
N VAL A 73 8.64 -1.21 -1.49
CA VAL A 73 8.11 -0.94 -2.84
C VAL A 73 9.05 -1.48 -3.91
N HIS A 74 10.37 -1.31 -3.77
CA HIS A 74 11.35 -1.93 -4.67
C HIS A 74 11.29 -3.47 -4.63
N SER A 75 11.27 -4.08 -3.43
CA SER A 75 11.12 -5.52 -3.28
C SER A 75 9.79 -6.05 -3.82
N ALA A 76 8.72 -5.26 -3.76
CA ALA A 76 7.42 -5.63 -4.35
C ALA A 76 7.52 -5.73 -5.87
N SER A 77 8.21 -4.79 -6.52
CA SER A 77 8.45 -4.83 -7.97
C SER A 77 9.18 -6.12 -8.37
N GLU A 78 10.25 -6.47 -7.66
CA GLU A 78 11.00 -7.70 -7.89
C GLU A 78 10.12 -8.95 -7.66
N SER A 79 9.34 -8.97 -6.60
CA SER A 79 8.41 -10.08 -6.29
C SER A 79 7.37 -10.28 -7.40
N ILE A 80 6.83 -9.19 -7.95
CA ILE A 80 5.89 -9.22 -9.08
C ILE A 80 6.56 -9.81 -10.33
N GLU A 81 7.81 -9.41 -10.62
CA GLU A 81 8.57 -9.90 -11.76
C GLU A 81 8.94 -11.38 -11.66
N GLN A 82 9.24 -11.85 -10.45
CA GLN A 82 9.59 -13.24 -10.17
C GLN A 82 8.39 -14.14 -9.84
N HIS A 83 7.19 -13.58 -9.81
CA HIS A 83 5.96 -14.28 -9.40
C HIS A 83 6.03 -14.88 -7.97
N ASP A 84 6.76 -14.22 -7.08
CA ASP A 84 6.86 -14.62 -5.67
C ASP A 84 5.71 -14.01 -4.85
N PHE A 85 4.59 -14.73 -4.83
CA PHE A 85 3.40 -14.29 -4.11
C PHE A 85 3.57 -14.29 -2.59
N HIS A 86 4.34 -15.23 -2.04
CA HIS A 86 4.54 -15.31 -0.59
C HIS A 86 5.36 -14.12 -0.10
N HIS A 87 6.43 -13.78 -0.82
CA HIS A 87 7.21 -12.60 -0.48
C HIS A 87 6.41 -11.30 -0.66
N LEU A 88 5.58 -11.21 -1.70
CA LEU A 88 4.67 -10.07 -1.88
C LEU A 88 3.66 -9.94 -0.72
N ALA A 89 3.18 -11.05 -0.18
CA ALA A 89 2.29 -11.06 0.98
C ALA A 89 3.00 -10.55 2.25
N ASP A 90 4.24 -10.97 2.48
CA ASP A 90 5.07 -10.47 3.59
C ASP A 90 5.29 -8.96 3.47
N ILE A 91 5.59 -8.48 2.26
CA ILE A 91 5.74 -7.05 1.97
C ILE A 91 4.46 -6.27 2.27
N PHE A 92 3.29 -6.80 1.93
CA PHE A 92 2.01 -6.15 2.22
C PHE A 92 1.78 -5.99 3.72
N ASN A 93 2.06 -7.03 4.50
CA ASN A 93 1.93 -6.98 5.95
C ASN A 93 2.94 -6.03 6.60
N ALA A 94 4.20 -6.04 6.14
CA ALA A 94 5.23 -5.13 6.62
C ALA A 94 4.87 -3.67 6.32
N CYS A 95 4.39 -3.39 5.11
CA CYS A 95 3.95 -2.05 4.72
C CYS A 95 2.75 -1.59 5.57
N GLN A 96 1.82 -2.47 5.91
CA GLN A 96 0.71 -2.12 6.81
C GLN A 96 1.19 -1.72 8.20
N GLU A 97 2.18 -2.40 8.75
CA GLU A 97 2.73 -2.07 10.07
C GLU A 97 3.44 -0.69 10.05
N ASP A 98 4.19 -0.38 9.00
CA ASP A 98 4.77 0.96 8.83
C ASP A 98 3.69 2.04 8.71
N LEU A 99 2.63 1.78 7.94
CA LEU A 99 1.50 2.71 7.79
C LEU A 99 0.74 2.92 9.10
N ARG A 100 0.68 1.89 9.95
CA ARG A 100 0.12 2.00 11.30
C ARG A 100 1.00 2.88 12.20
N HIS A 101 2.33 2.77 12.12
CA HIS A 101 3.25 3.67 12.82
C HIS A 101 3.14 5.12 12.33
N LEU A 102 2.88 5.32 11.04
CA LEU A 102 2.63 6.64 10.45
C LEU A 102 1.23 7.20 10.75
N THR A 103 0.45 6.54 11.61
CA THR A 103 -0.86 6.98 12.12
C THR A 103 -1.97 7.13 11.07
N VAL A 104 -1.75 6.60 9.86
CA VAL A 104 -2.75 6.65 8.78
C VAL A 104 -3.72 5.46 8.79
N SER A 105 -3.50 4.48 9.67
CA SER A 105 -4.45 3.40 9.92
C SER A 105 -5.39 3.74 11.09
N HIS A 106 -6.48 2.97 11.24
CA HIS A 106 -7.43 3.13 12.34
C HIS A 106 -8.09 1.79 12.73
N ASP A 107 -8.71 1.74 13.92
CA ASP A 107 -9.23 0.51 14.53
C ASP A 107 -10.13 -0.33 13.59
N LYS A 108 -10.96 0.33 12.78
CA LYS A 108 -11.82 -0.36 11.83
C LYS A 108 -11.05 -1.04 10.68
N ILE A 109 -9.95 -0.45 10.19
CA ILE A 109 -9.05 -1.11 9.22
C ILE A 109 -8.41 -2.31 9.90
N GLU A 110 -7.81 -2.12 11.07
CA GLU A 110 -7.13 -3.19 11.81
C GLU A 110 -8.07 -4.36 12.13
N LYS A 111 -9.32 -4.07 12.51
CA LYS A 111 -10.35 -5.07 12.73
C LYS A 111 -10.67 -5.87 11.45
N LEU A 112 -10.77 -5.21 10.30
CA LEU A 112 -11.03 -5.88 9.03
C LEU A 112 -9.86 -6.76 8.61
N LEU A 113 -8.62 -6.29 8.79
CA LEU A 113 -7.41 -7.07 8.52
C LEU A 113 -7.33 -8.30 9.42
N GLN A 114 -7.62 -8.14 10.72
CA GLN A 114 -7.65 -9.23 11.68
C GLN A 114 -8.72 -10.28 11.32
N ILE A 115 -9.94 -9.86 10.98
CA ILE A 115 -11.00 -10.76 10.50
C ILE A 115 -10.54 -11.50 9.24
N GLY A 116 -9.92 -10.80 8.28
CA GLY A 116 -9.38 -11.42 7.07
C GLY A 116 -8.38 -12.52 7.40
N LYS A 117 -7.42 -12.22 8.29
CA LYS A 117 -6.40 -13.18 8.74
C LYS A 117 -7.01 -14.40 9.42
N GLU A 118 -8.01 -14.21 10.28
CA GLU A 118 -8.76 -15.29 10.93
C GLU A 118 -9.49 -16.20 9.93
N HIS A 119 -9.84 -15.68 8.75
CA HIS A 119 -10.52 -16.41 7.68
C HIS A 119 -9.57 -16.84 6.55
N GLY A 120 -8.26 -16.83 6.79
CA GLY A 120 -7.25 -17.39 5.88
C GLY A 120 -6.66 -16.40 4.87
N ALA A 121 -6.89 -15.10 5.02
CA ALA A 121 -6.12 -14.10 4.28
C ALA A 121 -4.65 -14.16 4.74
N ILE A 122 -3.74 -14.33 3.79
CA ILE A 122 -2.30 -14.39 4.07
C ILE A 122 -1.67 -13.00 4.27
N ALA A 123 -2.31 -11.97 3.72
CA ALA A 123 -1.90 -10.59 3.88
C ALA A 123 -3.07 -9.62 3.69
N GLY A 124 -2.91 -8.42 4.24
CA GLY A 124 -3.80 -7.31 3.99
C GLY A 124 -3.17 -6.00 4.40
N LYS A 125 -3.56 -4.93 3.72
CA LYS A 125 -3.12 -3.57 4.00
C LYS A 125 -4.21 -2.58 3.64
N LEU A 126 -4.15 -1.39 4.22
CA LEU A 126 -4.92 -0.25 3.74
C LEU A 126 -4.45 0.14 2.33
N THR A 127 -5.37 0.63 1.51
CA THR A 127 -5.10 1.08 0.15
C THR A 127 -5.96 2.30 -0.15
N GLY A 128 -5.32 3.42 -0.51
CA GLY A 128 -5.98 4.71 -0.60
C GLY A 128 -6.52 5.20 0.76
N GLY A 129 -6.92 6.47 0.79
CA GLY A 129 -7.31 7.17 2.01
C GLY A 129 -6.64 8.52 2.09
#